data_AF-A0A2P8APU8-F1
#
_entry.id   AF-A0A2P8APU8-F1
#
_cell.length_a   1.000
_cell.length_b   1.000
_cell.length_c   1.000
_cell.angle_alpha   90.00
_cell.angle_beta   90.00
_cell.angle_gamma   90.00
#
_symmetry.space_group_name_H-M   'P 1'
#
loop_
_entity.id
_entity.type
_entity.pdbx_description
1 polymer ?
#
loop_
_entity_poly.entity_id
_entity_poly.type
_entity_poly.pdbx_seq_one_letter_code
_entity_poly.pdbx_strand_id
1 'polypeptide(L)' 'MGDRDRLHEMRQQAHNAGIEGNSKMTEQELRDALRRVGKGEQPQMAKQQAKR' A
#
# COMPACT_ATOMS: atom_id res chain seq x y z
N MET A 1 15.67 -13.60 6.47
CA MET A 1 14.83 -12.77 5.59
C MET A 1 13.59 -12.43 6.39
N GLY A 2 13.62 -11.27 7.03
CA GLY A 2 12.72 -10.92 8.14
C GLY A 2 11.57 -10.04 7.69
N ASP A 3 10.57 -9.85 8.54
CA ASP A 3 9.34 -9.09 8.24
C ASP A 3 9.58 -7.65 7.73
N ARG A 4 10.79 -7.09 7.95
CA ARG A 4 11.22 -5.82 7.33
C ARG A 4 11.36 -5.87 5.81
N ASP A 5 11.84 -6.97 5.26
CA ASP A 5 12.00 -7.14 3.81
C ASP A 5 10.62 -7.13 3.13
N ARG A 6 9.65 -7.83 3.71
CA ARG A 6 8.26 -7.89 3.19
C ARG A 6 7.59 -6.53 3.18
N LEU A 7 7.75 -5.73 4.24
CA LEU A 7 7.19 -4.38 4.29
C LEU A 7 7.82 -3.48 3.23
N HIS A 8 9.13 -3.62 2.99
CA HIS A 8 9.83 -2.86 1.95
C HIS A 8 9.34 -3.23 0.54
N GLU A 9 9.18 -4.53 0.26
CA GLU A 9 8.59 -5.00 -1.01
C GLU A 9 7.16 -4.49 -1.19
N MET A 10 6.34 -4.52 -0.14
CA MET A 10 4.96 -4.02 -0.20
C MET A 10 4.90 -2.51 -0.50
N ARG A 11 5.83 -1.73 0.07
CA ARG A 11 5.97 -0.31 -0.26
C ARG A 11 6.37 -0.09 -1.71
N GLN A 12 7.27 -0.90 -2.26
CA GLN A 12 7.62 -0.80 -3.68
C GLN A 12 6.42 -1.13 -4.57
N GLN A 13 5.69 -2.21 -4.27
CA GLN A 13 4.47 -2.58 -4.99
C GLN A 13 3.43 -1.45 -4.94
N ALA A 14 3.20 -0.88 -3.76
CA ALA A 14 2.27 0.23 -3.58
C ALA A 14 2.71 1.46 -4.39
N HIS A 15 4.00 1.77 -4.43
CA HIS A 15 4.52 2.88 -5.23
C HIS A 15 4.30 2.64 -6.73
N ASN A 16 4.60 1.44 -7.21
CA ASN A 16 4.35 1.03 -8.61
C ASN A 16 2.86 1.07 -8.96
N ALA A 17 1.98 0.79 -7.99
CA ALA A 17 0.53 0.89 -8.14
C ALA A 17 0.01 2.35 -8.04
N GLY A 18 0.87 3.35 -7.95
CA GLY A 18 0.50 4.77 -7.83
C GLY A 18 0.11 5.22 -6.43
N ILE A 19 0.30 4.38 -5.41
CA ILE A 19 0.01 4.69 -4.01
C ILE A 19 1.19 5.46 -3.42
N GLU A 20 1.22 6.76 -3.66
CA GLU A 20 2.27 7.65 -3.19
C GLU A 20 2.21 7.91 -1.68
N GLY A 21 3.36 8.12 -1.05
CA GLY A 21 3.44 8.37 0.40
C GLY A 21 3.12 7.14 1.27
N ASN A 22 3.27 5.95 0.70
CA ASN A 22 3.07 4.66 1.39
C ASN A 22 4.14 4.37 2.47
N SER A 23 5.19 5.17 2.56
CA SER A 23 6.24 5.10 3.60
C SER A 23 5.72 5.35 5.00
N LYS A 24 4.57 6.04 5.13
CA LYS A 24 3.89 6.31 6.41
C LYS A 24 2.79 5.29 6.73
N MET A 25 2.61 4.27 5.90
CA MET A 25 1.60 3.22 6.11
C MET A 25 2.23 1.99 6.76
N THR A 26 1.48 1.33 7.61
CA THR A 26 1.76 0.01 8.17
C THR A 26 1.54 -1.08 7.12
N GLU A 27 2.00 -2.30 7.40
CA GLU A 27 1.81 -3.45 6.52
C GLU A 27 0.33 -3.71 6.20
N GLN A 28 -0.53 -3.60 7.22
CA GLN A 28 -1.97 -3.84 7.07
C GLN A 28 -2.63 -2.79 6.18
N GLU A 29 -2.31 -1.51 6.38
CA GLU A 29 -2.82 -0.42 5.55
C GLU A 29 -2.31 -0.54 4.10
N LEU A 30 -1.04 -0.88 3.90
CA LEU A 30 -0.46 -1.14 2.56
C LEU A 30 -1.19 -2.27 1.85
N ARG A 31 -1.44 -3.37 2.57
CA ARG A 31 -2.14 -4.54 2.02
C ARG A 31 -3.58 -4.21 1.63
N ASP A 32 -4.30 -3.45 2.44
CA ASP A 32 -5.67 -3.04 2.12
C ASP A 32 -5.71 -2.07 0.94
N ALA A 33 -4.79 -1.10 0.89
CA ALA A 33 -4.68 -0.15 -0.21
C ALA A 33 -4.35 -0.86 -1.53
N LEU A 34 -3.39 -1.78 -1.53
CA LEU A 34 -3.06 -2.60 -2.71
C LEU A 34 -4.25 -3.44 -3.18
N ARG A 35 -4.99 -4.03 -2.24
CA ARG A 35 -6.19 -4.82 -2.55
C ARG A 35 -7.29 -3.99 -3.23
N ARG A 36 -7.45 -2.74 -2.81
CA ARG A 36 -8.42 -1.79 -3.38
C ARG A 36 -8.00 -1.32 -4.77
N VAL A 37 -6.72 -0.99 -4.96
CA VAL A 37 -6.19 -0.65 -6.29
C VAL A 37 -6.34 -1.83 -7.25
N GLY A 38 -6.08 -3.06 -6.80
CA GLY A 38 -6.32 -4.27 -7.59
C GLY A 38 -7.78 -4.50 -7.97
N LYS A 39 -8.74 -3.86 -7.28
CA LYS A 39 -10.17 -3.87 -7.63
C LYS A 39 -10.58 -2.73 -8.57
N GLY A 40 -9.63 -1.91 -9.01
CA GLY A 40 -9.87 -0.75 -9.88
C GLY A 40 -10.12 0.56 -9.13
N GLU A 41 -9.91 0.60 -7.81
CA GLU A 41 -10.00 1.84 -7.05
C GLU A 41 -8.80 2.75 -7.34
N GLN A 42 -9.02 4.07 -7.34
CA GLN A 42 -7.93 5.01 -7.55
C GLN A 42 -6.90 4.93 -6.41
N PRO A 43 -5.58 4.91 -6.70
CA PRO A 43 -4.54 4.72 -5.70
C PRO A 43 -4.57 5.70 -4.52
N GLN A 44 -4.90 6.97 -4.81
CA GLN A 44 -5.03 8.00 -3.77
C GLN A 44 -6.26 7.80 -2.88
N MET A 45 -7.37 7.31 -3.45
CA MET A 45 -8.59 6.98 -2.70
C MET A 45 -8.38 5.73 -1.85
N ALA A 46 -7.78 4.68 -2.43
CA ALA A 46 -7.44 3.45 -1.74
C ALA A 46 -6.55 3.70 -0.53
N LYS A 47 -5.54 4.59 -0.67
CA LYS A 47 -4.71 5.06 0.43
C LYS A 47 -5.51 5.73 1.54
N GLN A 48 -6.35 6.71 1.20
CA GLN A 48 -7.14 7.44 2.18
C GLN A 48 -8.08 6.51 2.96
N GLN A 49 -8.68 5.54 2.27
CA GLN A 49 -9.60 4.59 2.91
C GLN A 49 -8.90 3.51 3.71
N ALA A 50 -7.68 3.11 3.32
CA ALA A 50 -6.86 2.18 4.09
C ALA A 50 -6.27 2.85 5.33
N LYS A 51 -5.95 4.14 5.26
CA LYS A 51 -5.37 4.92 6.36
C LYS A 51 -6.48 5.47 7.27
N ARG A 52 -7.09 4.57 8.05
CA ARG A 52 -8.09 4.90 9.06
C ARG A 52 -7.46 5.21 10.42
#